data_AF-S8AWQ2-F1
#
_entry.id   AF-S8AWQ2-F1
#
_cell.length_a   1.000
_cell.length_b   1.000
_cell.length_c   1.000
_cell.angle_alpha   90.00
_cell.angle_beta   90.00
_cell.angle_gamma   90.00
#
_symmetry.space_group_name_H-M   'P 1'
#
loop_
_entity.id
_entity.type
_entity.pdbx_description
1 polymer ?
#
loop_
_entity_poly.entity_id
_entity_poly.type
_entity_poly.pdbx_seq_one_letter_code
_entity_poly.pdbx_strand_id
1 'polypeptide(L)'
;MASRRATQKALYGKIVPLWPKDPMRPQVDFPAFLERRLESDFGDAPQPKVNDWPEINDGSKRPIFAYSDEPASFEKQWAVLNGLIANKYQKKYPVKKLTEPGFDPDYYKKLIRELDDAPHRNWLSSYINSWRGFIRWEH
;
A
#
# COMPACT_ATOMS: atom_id res chain seq x y z
N MET A 1 -26.92 -0.01 -11.40
CA MET A 1 -25.47 -0.27 -11.27
C MET A 1 -24.84 0.24 -9.94
N ALA A 2 -25.50 1.09 -9.14
CA ALA A 2 -24.97 1.63 -7.88
C ALA A 2 -24.67 0.57 -6.78
N SER A 3 -25.39 -0.56 -6.77
CA SER A 3 -25.30 -1.56 -5.70
C SER A 3 -23.90 -2.21 -5.56
N ARG A 4 -23.19 -2.48 -6.67
CA ARG A 4 -21.85 -3.13 -6.64
C ARG A 4 -20.77 -2.21 -6.08
N ARG A 5 -20.77 -0.93 -6.46
CA ARG A 5 -19.82 0.07 -5.97
C ARG A 5 -19.98 0.33 -4.47
N ALA A 6 -21.22 0.48 -4.00
CA ALA A 6 -21.51 0.62 -2.57
C ALA A 6 -21.03 -0.60 -1.77
N THR A 7 -21.22 -1.80 -2.32
CA THR A 7 -20.72 -3.04 -1.71
C THR A 7 -19.20 -3.06 -1.67
N GLN A 8 -18.52 -2.73 -2.78
CA GLN A 8 -17.07 -2.59 -2.85
C GLN A 8 -16.54 -1.58 -1.82
N LYS A 9 -17.15 -0.39 -1.74
CA LYS A 9 -16.81 0.65 -0.76
C LYS A 9 -16.86 0.10 0.66
N ALA A 10 -17.97 -0.54 1.04
CA ALA A 10 -18.14 -1.11 2.37
C ALA A 10 -17.14 -2.23 2.68
N LEU A 11 -16.74 -3.04 1.70
CA LEU A 11 -15.77 -4.12 1.90
C LEU A 11 -14.35 -3.58 2.11
N TYR A 12 -13.86 -2.73 1.21
CA TYR A 12 -12.52 -2.16 1.36
C TYR A 12 -12.40 -1.25 2.59
N GLY A 13 -13.49 -0.57 2.98
CA GLY A 13 -13.54 0.20 4.24
C GLY A 13 -13.23 -0.63 5.49
N LYS A 14 -13.49 -1.95 5.49
CA LYS A 14 -13.11 -2.84 6.59
C LYS A 14 -11.61 -3.14 6.65
N ILE A 15 -10.91 -2.99 5.53
CA ILE A 15 -9.48 -3.32 5.39
C ILE A 15 -8.60 -2.14 5.80
N VAL A 16 -9.03 -0.92 5.51
CA VAL A 16 -8.31 0.32 5.86
C VAL A 16 -7.81 0.35 7.32
N PRO A 17 -8.64 0.09 8.34
CA PRO A 17 -8.19 0.15 9.74
C PRO A 17 -7.26 -1.01 10.13
N LEU A 18 -7.24 -2.11 9.37
CA LEU A 18 -6.32 -3.23 9.61
C LEU A 18 -4.90 -2.91 9.14
N TRP A 19 -4.73 -1.78 8.45
CA TRP A 19 -3.44 -1.41 7.89
C TRP A 19 -2.52 -0.81 8.95
N PRO A 20 -1.24 -1.22 9.01
CA PRO A 20 -0.36 -0.85 10.10
C PRO A 20 -0.03 0.64 10.01
N LYS A 21 0.13 1.26 11.17
CA LYS A 21 0.66 2.62 11.27
C LYS A 21 2.14 2.58 10.89
N ASP A 22 2.56 3.51 10.04
CA ASP A 22 3.95 3.63 9.61
C ASP A 22 4.72 4.56 10.57
N PRO A 23 5.55 4.03 11.49
CA PRO A 23 6.30 4.86 12.43
C PRO A 23 7.41 5.67 11.77
N MET A 24 7.88 5.24 10.59
CA MET A 24 8.98 5.87 9.86
C MET A 24 8.52 7.10 9.10
N ARG A 25 7.21 7.25 8.85
CA ARG A 25 6.63 8.38 8.13
C ARG A 25 5.43 8.93 8.89
N PRO A 26 5.64 9.56 10.06
CA PRO A 26 4.55 10.08 10.89
C PRO A 26 3.72 11.15 10.18
N GLN A 27 4.27 11.82 9.16
CA GLN A 27 3.58 12.80 8.34
C GLN A 27 2.67 12.19 7.26
N VAL A 28 2.79 10.88 6.98
CA VAL A 28 2.00 10.18 5.95
C VAL A 28 0.99 9.26 6.61
N ASP A 29 -0.26 9.71 6.66
CA ASP A 29 -1.37 8.88 7.13
C ASP A 29 -1.94 8.06 5.95
N PHE A 30 -1.39 6.88 5.76
CA PHE A 30 -1.80 5.98 4.68
C PHE A 30 -3.26 5.51 4.80
N PRO A 31 -3.77 5.16 6.00
CA PRO A 31 -5.20 4.95 6.21
C PRO A 31 -6.08 6.10 5.69
N ALA A 32 -5.79 7.35 6.07
CA ALA A 32 -6.56 8.50 5.60
C ALA A 32 -6.46 8.69 4.07
N PHE A 33 -5.30 8.40 3.47
CA PHE A 33 -5.16 8.38 2.02
C PHE A 33 -6.05 7.32 1.36
N LEU A 34 -6.11 6.11 1.92
CA LEU A 34 -6.96 5.03 1.40
C LEU A 34 -8.44 5.36 1.52
N GLU A 35 -8.88 6.01 2.60
CA GLU A 35 -10.27 6.45 2.76
C GLU A 35 -10.67 7.43 1.65
N ARG A 36 -9.83 8.44 1.40
CA ARG A 36 -10.05 9.39 0.29
C ARG A 36 -10.09 8.69 -1.06
N ARG A 37 -9.21 7.73 -1.27
CA ARG A 37 -9.17 6.96 -2.52
C ARG A 37 -10.45 6.12 -2.69
N LEU A 38 -10.91 5.50 -1.61
CA LEU A 38 -12.13 4.71 -1.58
C LEU A 38 -13.37 5.56 -1.95
N GLU A 39 -13.41 6.80 -1.45
CA GLU A 39 -14.45 7.76 -1.82
C GLU A 39 -14.36 8.18 -3.29
N SER A 40 -13.16 8.42 -3.81
CA SER A 40 -12.95 8.78 -5.22
C SER A 40 -13.29 7.65 -6.19
N ASP A 41 -12.92 6.41 -5.86
CA ASP A 41 -13.04 5.26 -6.78
C ASP A 41 -14.40 4.56 -6.68
N PHE A 42 -15.07 4.61 -5.53
CA PHE A 42 -16.31 3.89 -5.28
C PHE A 42 -17.45 4.76 -4.76
N GLY A 43 -17.23 6.06 -4.58
CA GLY A 43 -18.30 7.02 -4.29
C GLY A 43 -19.16 7.34 -5.50
N ASP A 44 -20.13 8.24 -5.30
CA ASP A 44 -21.06 8.68 -6.35
C ASP A 44 -20.46 9.73 -7.29
N ALA A 45 -19.19 10.11 -7.07
CA ALA A 45 -18.48 11.05 -7.91
C ALA A 45 -18.26 10.46 -9.33
N PRO A 46 -18.31 11.28 -10.39
CA PRO A 46 -17.93 10.85 -11.73
C PRO A 46 -16.50 10.32 -11.70
N GLN A 47 -16.29 9.10 -12.19
CA GLN A 47 -14.94 8.54 -12.27
C GLN A 47 -14.09 9.45 -13.16
N PRO A 48 -12.86 9.82 -12.75
CA PRO A 48 -11.93 10.47 -13.66
C PRO A 48 -11.74 9.55 -14.86
N LYS A 49 -11.85 10.11 -16.07
CA LYS A 49 -11.63 9.33 -17.29
C LYS A 49 -10.18 8.84 -17.24
N VAL A 50 -9.97 7.57 -17.58
CA VAL A 50 -8.64 6.90 -17.61
C VAL A 50 -7.63 7.57 -18.57
N ASN A 51 -8.02 8.66 -19.24
CA ASN A 51 -7.19 9.45 -20.14
C ASN A 51 -6.53 10.66 -19.47
N ASP A 52 -6.85 10.97 -18.20
CA ASP A 52 -6.26 12.10 -17.46
C ASP A 52 -5.04 11.68 -16.60
N TRP A 53 -4.29 10.66 -17.03
CA TRP A 53 -2.95 10.43 -16.49
C TRP A 53 -1.99 11.35 -17.22
N PRO A 54 -1.07 12.06 -16.53
CA PRO A 54 -0.07 12.87 -17.23
C PRO A 54 0.68 11.96 -18.20
N GLU A 55 0.71 12.36 -19.47
CA GLU A 55 1.48 11.67 -20.49
C GLU A 55 2.95 11.80 -20.09
N ILE A 56 3.52 10.75 -19.51
CA ILE A 56 4.92 10.75 -19.09
C ILE A 56 5.74 10.64 -20.37
N ASN A 57 6.20 11.78 -20.89
CA ASN A 57 7.03 11.90 -22.09
C ASN A 57 8.48 11.44 -21.86
N ASP A 58 8.70 10.42 -21.03
CA ASP A 58 10.01 9.87 -20.67
C ASP A 58 10.35 8.60 -21.48
N GLY A 59 9.57 8.29 -22.52
CA GLY A 59 9.75 7.08 -23.33
C GLY A 59 9.48 5.76 -22.59
N SER A 60 9.21 5.82 -21.28
CA SER A 60 8.83 4.70 -20.44
C SER A 60 7.33 4.40 -20.65
N LYS A 61 7.04 3.26 -21.30
CA LYS A 61 5.69 2.69 -21.32
C LYS A 61 5.25 2.45 -19.86
N ARG A 62 3.99 2.78 -19.54
CA ARG A 62 3.32 2.61 -18.24
C ARG A 62 3.73 1.29 -17.54
N PRO A 63 3.78 1.22 -16.19
CA PRO A 63 4.43 0.15 -15.45
C PRO A 63 4.07 -1.25 -15.94
N ILE A 64 5.11 -2.09 -16.04
CA ILE A 64 5.22 -3.43 -16.64
C ILE A 64 4.20 -4.46 -16.12
N PHE A 65 3.43 -4.17 -15.07
CA PHE A 65 2.38 -5.07 -14.56
C PHE A 65 1.07 -4.90 -15.33
N ALA A 66 1.07 -5.33 -16.60
CA ALA A 66 -0.16 -5.78 -17.23
C ALA A 66 -0.52 -7.14 -16.59
N TYR A 67 -1.49 -7.15 -15.67
CA TYR A 67 -2.10 -8.42 -15.27
C TYR A 67 -2.75 -9.01 -16.53
N SER A 68 -2.13 -10.06 -17.07
CA SER A 68 -2.56 -10.74 -18.30
C SER A 68 -3.87 -11.51 -18.13
N ASP A 69 -4.31 -11.68 -16.90
CA ASP A 69 -5.51 -12.42 -16.56
C ASP A 69 -6.71 -11.47 -16.45
N GLU A 70 -7.80 -11.86 -17.10
CA GLU A 70 -9.14 -11.30 -16.88
C GLU A 70 -9.36 -11.12 -15.36
N PRO A 71 -9.67 -9.90 -14.89
CA PRO A 71 -9.71 -9.63 -13.46
C PRO A 71 -10.74 -10.56 -12.82
N ALA A 72 -10.28 -11.45 -11.94
CA ALA A 72 -11.16 -12.39 -11.25
C ALA A 72 -12.38 -11.66 -10.69
N SER A 73 -13.58 -12.26 -10.81
CA SER A 73 -14.82 -11.65 -10.30
C SER A 73 -14.63 -11.13 -8.87
N PHE A 74 -15.25 -9.99 -8.55
CA PHE A 74 -15.13 -9.32 -7.25
C PHE A 74 -15.37 -10.26 -6.07
N GLU A 75 -16.32 -11.19 -6.19
CA GLU A 75 -16.61 -12.20 -5.16
C GLU A 75 -15.42 -13.10 -4.87
N LYS A 76 -14.68 -13.50 -5.91
CA LYS A 76 -13.46 -14.31 -5.78
C LYS A 76 -12.36 -13.49 -5.10
N GLN A 77 -12.16 -12.24 -5.52
CA GLN A 77 -11.17 -11.35 -4.90
C GLN A 77 -11.46 -11.15 -3.42
N TRP A 78 -12.72 -10.90 -3.07
CA TRP A 78 -13.16 -10.73 -1.70
C TRP A 78 -12.95 -12.00 -0.85
N ALA A 79 -13.27 -13.17 -1.40
CA ALA A 79 -13.05 -14.44 -0.69
C ALA A 79 -11.57 -14.67 -0.37
N VAL A 80 -10.67 -14.35 -1.30
CA VAL A 80 -9.21 -14.43 -1.07
C VAL A 80 -8.79 -13.41 -0.01
N LEU A 81 -9.24 -12.15 -0.12
CA LEU A 81 -8.92 -11.10 0.86
C LEU A 81 -9.36 -11.48 2.28
N ASN A 82 -10.56 -12.01 2.45
CA ASN A 82 -11.00 -12.53 3.74
C ASN A 82 -10.13 -13.68 4.25
N GLY A 83 -9.70 -14.57 3.38
CA GLY A 83 -8.75 -15.62 3.74
C GLY A 83 -7.39 -15.08 4.19
N LEU A 84 -6.91 -14.00 3.56
CA LEU A 84 -5.67 -13.31 3.92
C LEU A 84 -5.81 -12.62 5.29
N ILE A 85 -6.89 -11.84 5.48
CA ILE A 85 -7.17 -11.15 6.74
C ILE A 85 -7.34 -12.14 7.90
N ALA A 86 -7.99 -13.29 7.65
CA ALA A 86 -8.14 -14.35 8.64
C ALA A 86 -6.86 -15.17 8.89
N ASN A 87 -5.72 -14.79 8.28
CA ASN A 87 -4.46 -15.51 8.33
C ASN A 87 -4.57 -16.99 7.96
N LYS A 88 -5.57 -17.37 7.14
CA LYS A 88 -5.84 -18.76 6.74
C LYS A 88 -4.66 -19.38 6.00
N TYR A 89 -4.00 -18.57 5.17
CA TYR A 89 -2.88 -19.00 4.33
C TYR A 89 -1.59 -19.19 5.11
N GLN A 90 -1.43 -18.51 6.25
CA GLN A 90 -0.28 -18.73 7.14
C GLN A 90 -0.27 -20.16 7.70
N LYS A 91 -1.44 -20.70 8.06
CA LYS A 91 -1.56 -22.09 8.53
C LYS A 91 -1.32 -23.10 7.41
N LYS A 92 -1.84 -22.82 6.21
CA LYS A 92 -1.73 -23.72 5.05
C LYS A 92 -0.29 -23.77 4.50
N TYR A 93 0.40 -22.65 4.53
CA TYR A 93 1.76 -22.51 4.02
C TYR A 93 2.66 -21.96 5.13
N PRO A 94 3.04 -22.80 6.12
CA PRO A 94 3.88 -22.36 7.23
C PRO A 94 5.25 -21.98 6.69
N VAL A 95 5.58 -20.70 6.82
CA VAL A 95 6.87 -20.15 6.39
C VAL A 95 7.93 -20.54 7.42
N LYS A 96 8.67 -21.63 7.17
CA LYS A 96 9.57 -22.18 8.20
C LYS A 96 10.93 -21.46 8.35
N LYS A 97 11.40 -20.64 7.40
CA LYS A 97 12.77 -20.04 7.46
C LYS A 97 12.98 -18.73 6.68
N LEU A 98 11.97 -17.85 6.51
CA LEU A 98 12.24 -16.54 5.87
C LEU A 98 12.95 -15.56 6.80
N THR A 99 12.77 -15.70 8.12
CA THR A 99 13.29 -14.76 9.12
C THR A 99 14.70 -15.08 9.60
N GLU A 100 15.26 -16.21 9.16
CA GLU A 100 16.59 -16.68 9.55
C GLU A 100 17.40 -16.95 8.28
N PRO A 101 17.96 -15.91 7.64
CA PRO A 101 18.81 -16.12 6.48
C PRO A 101 20.04 -16.91 6.91
N GLY A 102 20.52 -17.81 6.05
CA GLY A 102 21.64 -18.71 6.40
C GLY A 102 22.96 -18.00 6.77
N PHE A 103 23.08 -16.71 6.45
CA PHE A 103 24.26 -15.89 6.78
C PHE A 103 24.23 -15.32 8.21
N ASP A 104 23.07 -14.89 8.71
CA ASP A 104 22.90 -14.42 10.10
C ASP A 104 21.45 -14.69 10.54
N PRO A 105 21.20 -15.67 11.44
CA PRO A 105 19.86 -16.01 11.88
C PRO A 105 19.18 -14.88 12.67
N ASP A 106 19.93 -13.92 13.23
CA ASP A 106 19.37 -12.80 14.00
C ASP A 106 19.28 -11.49 13.19
N TYR A 107 19.60 -11.53 11.89
CA TYR A 107 19.63 -10.35 11.02
C TYR A 107 18.34 -9.51 11.09
N TYR A 108 17.19 -10.14 10.86
CA TYR A 108 15.91 -9.41 10.85
C TYR A 108 15.49 -8.94 12.24
N LYS A 109 15.89 -9.63 13.32
CA LYS A 109 15.61 -9.19 14.69
C LYS A 109 16.40 -7.92 15.02
N LYS A 110 17.68 -7.87 14.63
CA LYS A 110 18.51 -6.67 14.74
C LYS A 110 17.94 -5.53 13.90
N LEU A 111 17.54 -5.82 12.66
CA LEU A 111 16.95 -4.83 11.76
C LEU A 111 15.64 -4.23 12.29
N ILE A 112 14.72 -5.07 12.81
CA ILE A 112 13.46 -4.60 13.39
C ILE A 112 13.73 -3.72 14.61
N ARG A 113 14.66 -4.14 15.48
CA ARG A 113 15.07 -3.35 16.65
C ARG A 113 15.68 -2.01 16.25
N GLU A 114 16.56 -2.00 15.25
CA GLU A 114 17.13 -0.77 14.69
C GLU A 114 16.05 0.13 14.08
N LEU A 115 15.03 -0.44 13.43
CA LEU A 115 13.88 0.29 12.90
C LEU A 115 13.01 0.92 14.01
N ASP A 116 12.79 0.20 15.11
CA ASP A 116 12.03 0.70 16.27
C ASP A 116 12.82 1.78 17.04
N ASP A 117 14.16 1.69 17.06
CA ASP A 117 15.04 2.67 17.70
C ASP A 117 15.29 3.93 16.83
N ALA A 118 15.17 3.79 15.50
CA ALA A 118 15.35 4.85 14.50
C ALA A 118 14.45 6.10 14.65
N PRO A 119 13.14 6.04 14.99
CA PRO A 119 12.29 7.22 15.15
C PRO A 119 12.79 8.19 16.24
N HIS A 120 13.63 7.71 17.17
CA HIS A 120 14.23 8.54 18.21
C HIS A 120 15.58 9.18 17.82
N ARG A 121 16.14 8.91 16.62
CA ARG A 121 17.48 9.35 16.22
C ARG A 121 17.52 10.22 14.97
N ASN A 122 17.00 11.45 15.00
CA ASN A 122 17.37 12.64 14.17
C ASN A 122 17.67 12.51 12.63
N TRP A 123 17.43 11.37 11.98
CA TRP A 123 17.83 11.06 10.60
C TRP A 123 16.69 11.31 9.60
N LEU A 124 15.45 11.17 10.04
CA LEU A 124 14.23 11.56 9.32
C LEU A 124 14.19 13.08 9.03
N SER A 125 14.76 13.90 9.92
CA SER A 125 14.96 15.34 9.73
C SER A 125 15.80 15.64 8.49
N SER A 126 16.87 14.87 8.25
CA SER A 126 17.75 15.00 7.08
C SER A 126 17.08 14.51 5.78
N TYR A 127 16.16 13.55 5.87
CA TYR A 127 15.39 13.04 4.72
C TYR A 127 14.22 13.97 4.33
N ILE A 128 13.59 14.64 5.29
CA ILE A 128 12.61 15.70 5.05
C ILE A 128 13.28 16.95 4.44
N ASN A 129 14.52 17.25 4.85
CA ASN A 129 15.29 18.34 4.25
C ASN A 129 15.75 18.04 2.81
N SER A 130 16.02 16.77 2.45
CA SER A 130 16.32 16.40 1.05
C SER A 130 15.06 16.44 0.15
N TRP A 131 13.88 16.13 0.68
CA TRP A 131 12.60 16.29 -0.05
C TRP A 131 12.20 17.76 -0.25
N ARG A 132 12.59 18.68 0.64
CA ARG A 132 12.40 20.14 0.45
C ARG A 132 13.21 20.71 -0.71
N GLY A 133 14.35 20.09 -1.08
CA GLY A 133 15.16 20.49 -2.23
C GLY A 133 14.56 20.06 -3.59
N PHE A 134 13.75 19.00 -3.60
CA PHE A 134 13.18 18.41 -4.83
C PHE A 134 11.85 19.04 -5.25
N ILE A 135 11.21 19.84 -4.38
CA ILE A 135 10.00 20.59 -4.69
C ILE A 135 10.34 22.09 -4.67
N ARG A 136 11.14 22.54 -5.64
CA ARG A 136 11.16 23.95 -6.07
C ARG A 136 10.42 24.01 -7.40
N TRP A 137 9.17 24.46 -7.35
CA TRP A 137 8.46 24.90 -8.55
C TRP A 137 9.23 26.07 -9.14
N GLU A 138 9.47 26.02 -10.46
CA GLU A 138 10.09 27.10 -11.23
C GLU A 138 9.47 28.46 -10.92
N HIS A 139 10.32 29.48 -10.83
CA HIS A 139 10.02 30.82 -11.28
C HIS A 139 11.31 31.51 -11.74
#